data_AF-A0A2W2C0T8-F1
#
_entry.id   AF-A0A2W2C0T8-F1
#
_cell.length_a   1.000
_cell.length_b   1.000
_cell.length_c   1.000
_cell.angle_alpha   90.00
_cell.angle_beta   90.00
_cell.angle_gamma   90.00
#
_symmetry.space_group_name_H-M   'P 1'
#
loop_
_entity.id
_entity.type
_entity.pdbx_description
1 polymer ?
#
loop_
_entity_poly.entity_id
_entity_poly.type
_entity_poly.pdbx_seq_one_letter_code
_entity_poly.pdbx_strand_id
1 'polypeptide(L)'
;MMTDVAGLFAEFAEKLSFPSYFGHNWYGLVDCLDDLHGSWHGKRCVVVVVEDADGLVEKDFFPLFIALLCEAAERANLSLDADGIPRGRPPFPLHFVFLLRRCEPREVAERLGIRDDIFIRQSEGRLLVWSQSE
;
A
#
# COMPACT_ATOMS: atom_id res chain seq x y z
N MET A 1 -3.45 3.82 17.48
CA MET A 1 -4.12 2.50 17.43
C MET A 1 -5.10 2.57 16.25
N MET A 2 -4.75 2.01 15.10
CA MET A 2 -5.59 2.01 13.91
C MET A 2 -6.83 1.14 14.14
N THR A 3 -7.94 1.73 14.60
CA THR A 3 -9.17 0.99 14.89
C THR A 3 -10.13 0.95 13.71
N ASP A 4 -10.07 1.94 12.81
CA ASP A 4 -10.93 2.13 11.65
C ASP A 4 -10.18 2.82 10.48
N VAL A 5 -10.90 3.08 9.38
CA VAL A 5 -10.37 3.70 8.16
C VAL A 5 -9.85 5.13 8.41
N ALA A 6 -10.51 5.91 9.27
CA ALA A 6 -10.07 7.27 9.56
C ALA A 6 -8.74 7.28 10.34
N GLY A 7 -8.62 6.39 11.32
CA GLY A 7 -7.36 6.17 12.03
C GLY A 7 -6.25 5.67 11.12
N LEU A 8 -6.57 4.80 10.14
CA LEU A 8 -5.63 4.36 9.11
C LEU A 8 -5.04 5.54 8.34
N PHE A 9 -5.90 6.41 7.82
CA PHE A 9 -5.51 7.59 7.05
C PHE A 9 -4.71 8.59 7.88
N ALA A 10 -5.11 8.83 9.13
CA ALA A 10 -4.40 9.74 10.02
C ALA A 10 -2.96 9.27 10.28
N GLU A 11 -2.77 7.98 10.56
CA GLU A 11 -1.43 7.41 10.81
C GLU A 11 -0.53 7.52 9.57
N PHE A 12 -1.05 7.19 8.37
CA PHE A 12 -0.29 7.32 7.13
C PHE A 12 0.09 8.79 6.87
N ALA A 13 -0.85 9.70 7.03
CA ALA A 13 -0.61 11.12 6.80
C ALA A 13 0.45 11.68 7.76
N GLU A 14 0.40 11.31 9.03
CA GLU A 14 1.39 11.70 10.04
C GLU A 14 2.76 11.10 9.72
N LYS A 15 2.87 9.77 9.58
CA LYS A 15 4.16 9.07 9.48
C LYS A 15 4.86 9.32 8.15
N LEU A 16 4.11 9.48 7.06
CA LEU A 16 4.68 9.74 5.73
C LEU A 16 4.72 11.23 5.40
N SER A 17 4.26 12.10 6.31
CA SER A 17 4.21 13.56 6.12
C SER A 17 3.44 13.95 4.86
N PHE A 18 2.21 13.42 4.72
CA PHE A 18 1.32 13.80 3.62
C PHE A 18 0.96 15.30 3.67
N PRO A 19 0.65 15.91 2.51
CA PRO A 19 0.29 17.31 2.45
C PRO A 19 -0.98 17.63 3.24
N SER A 20 -1.12 18.87 3.71
CA SER A 20 -2.28 19.33 4.48
C SER A 20 -3.61 19.27 3.72
N TYR A 21 -3.56 19.15 2.40
CA TYR A 21 -4.73 18.98 1.53
C TYR A 21 -5.08 17.50 1.25
N PHE A 22 -4.43 16.55 1.94
CA PHE A 22 -4.76 15.13 1.84
C PHE A 22 -6.27 14.91 2.09
N GLY A 23 -6.94 14.25 1.14
CA GLY A 23 -8.39 14.15 1.12
C GLY A 23 -9.02 13.18 2.12
N HIS A 24 -8.23 12.50 2.96
CA HIS A 24 -8.69 11.52 3.96
C HIS A 24 -9.65 10.46 3.37
N ASN A 25 -9.32 9.97 2.18
CA ASN A 25 -10.08 8.94 1.47
C ASN A 25 -9.11 8.01 0.71
N TRP A 26 -9.63 6.90 0.18
CA TRP A 26 -8.83 5.88 -0.52
C TRP A 26 -8.09 6.42 -1.74
N TYR A 27 -8.75 7.23 -2.58
CA TYR A 27 -8.10 7.85 -3.75
C TYR A 27 -6.96 8.77 -3.33
N GLY A 28 -7.20 9.63 -2.34
CA GLY A 28 -6.17 10.51 -1.79
C GLY A 28 -5.00 9.75 -1.17
N LEU A 29 -5.23 8.56 -0.62
CA LEU A 29 -4.16 7.72 -0.07
C LEU A 29 -3.26 7.21 -1.20
N VAL A 30 -3.85 6.68 -2.28
CA VAL A 30 -3.11 6.23 -3.46
C VAL A 30 -2.32 7.39 -4.06
N ASP A 31 -2.95 8.55 -4.28
CA ASP A 31 -2.30 9.72 -4.85
C ASP A 31 -1.09 10.19 -4.01
N CYS A 32 -1.24 10.22 -2.68
CA CYS A 32 -0.13 10.63 -1.80
C CYS A 32 1.00 9.59 -1.73
N LEU A 33 0.70 8.30 -1.85
CA LEU A 33 1.70 7.23 -1.85
C LEU A 33 2.45 7.16 -3.17
N ASP A 34 1.73 7.37 -4.27
CA ASP A 34 2.27 7.41 -5.62
C ASP A 34 3.16 8.64 -5.86
N ASP A 35 2.85 9.77 -5.22
CA ASP A 35 3.67 10.99 -5.21
C ASP A 35 4.01 11.43 -3.78
N LEU A 36 4.93 10.70 -3.14
CA LEU A 36 5.36 11.04 -1.78
C LEU A 36 5.93 12.46 -1.72
N HIS A 37 5.19 13.40 -1.14
CA HIS A 37 5.60 14.82 -1.06
C HIS A 37 6.54 15.14 0.10
N GLY A 38 6.74 14.23 1.05
CA GLY A 38 7.48 14.49 2.27
C GLY A 38 8.97 14.74 2.00
N SER A 39 9.52 15.88 2.45
CA SER A 39 10.91 16.30 2.19
C SER A 39 12.01 15.24 2.45
N TRP A 40 11.70 14.22 3.26
CA TRP A 40 12.55 13.07 3.58
C TRP A 40 12.77 12.11 2.40
N HIS A 41 11.83 12.03 1.44
CA HIS A 41 11.84 10.97 0.43
C HIS A 41 12.90 11.18 -0.66
N GLY A 42 13.08 12.41 -1.15
CA GLY A 42 14.15 12.79 -2.09
C GLY A 42 14.36 11.86 -3.29
N LYS A 43 13.30 11.24 -3.82
CA LYS A 43 13.32 10.20 -4.88
C LYS A 43 14.10 8.92 -4.52
N ARG A 44 14.30 8.64 -3.24
CA ARG A 44 14.93 7.41 -2.75
C ARG A 44 13.93 6.26 -2.81
N CYS A 45 14.45 5.03 -2.83
CA CYS A 45 13.64 3.85 -2.58
C CYS A 45 13.00 3.95 -1.19
N VAL A 46 11.72 3.62 -1.10
CA VAL A 46 10.94 3.67 0.14
C VAL A 46 10.40 2.27 0.44
N VAL A 47 10.58 1.84 1.69
CA VAL A 47 9.90 0.66 2.23
C VAL A 47 9.09 1.12 3.43
N VAL A 48 7.78 0.93 3.38
CA VAL A 48 6.88 1.19 4.50
C VAL A 48 6.68 -0.13 5.25
N VAL A 49 7.12 -0.16 6.51
CA VAL A 49 6.96 -1.33 7.38
C VAL A 49 5.76 -1.11 8.27
N VAL A 50 4.79 -2.02 8.19
CA VAL A 50 3.60 -2.04 9.05
C VAL A 50 3.81 -3.14 10.10
N GLU A 51 4.11 -2.71 11.32
CA GLU A 51 4.23 -3.59 12.47
C GLU A 51 2.86 -3.94 13.06
N ASP A 52 2.76 -5.08 13.74
CA ASP A 52 1.51 -5.54 14.37
C ASP A 52 0.32 -5.61 13.39
N ALA A 53 0.63 -6.05 12.16
CA ALA A 53 -0.30 -6.09 11.05
C ALA A 53 -1.48 -7.05 11.24
N ASP A 54 -1.40 -7.98 12.20
CA ASP A 54 -2.46 -8.93 12.52
C ASP A 54 -3.80 -8.21 12.77
N GLY A 55 -3.77 -7.07 13.47
CA GLY A 55 -4.97 -6.28 13.75
C GLY A 55 -5.60 -5.62 12.51
N LEU A 56 -4.83 -5.45 11.43
CA LEU A 56 -5.34 -4.97 10.15
C LEU A 56 -5.97 -6.11 9.34
N VAL A 57 -5.40 -7.32 9.36
CA VAL A 57 -5.92 -8.49 8.64
C VAL A 57 -7.39 -8.77 9.00
N GLU A 58 -7.74 -8.57 10.28
CA GLU A 58 -9.08 -8.77 10.83
C GLU A 58 -10.10 -7.72 10.37
N LYS A 59 -9.69 -6.63 9.72
CA LYS A 59 -10.58 -5.52 9.32
C LYS A 59 -11.31 -5.80 8.01
N ASP A 60 -12.55 -5.30 7.89
CA ASP A 60 -13.35 -5.43 6.68
C ASP A 60 -12.71 -4.75 5.46
N PHE A 61 -12.05 -3.62 5.67
CA PHE A 61 -11.37 -2.87 4.61
C PHE A 61 -10.03 -3.47 4.18
N PHE A 62 -9.53 -4.51 4.86
CA PHE A 62 -8.17 -5.02 4.62
C PHE A 62 -7.91 -5.44 3.17
N PRO A 63 -8.79 -6.20 2.48
CA PRO A 63 -8.54 -6.58 1.09
C PRO A 63 -8.47 -5.38 0.15
N LEU A 64 -9.35 -4.40 0.34
CA LEU A 64 -9.32 -3.15 -0.42
C LEU A 64 -8.03 -2.37 -0.16
N PHE A 65 -7.63 -2.26 1.11
CA PHE A 65 -6.42 -1.55 1.49
C PHE A 65 -5.17 -2.15 0.84
N ILE A 66 -5.00 -3.48 0.86
CA ILE A 66 -3.87 -4.15 0.19
C ILE A 66 -3.89 -3.90 -1.32
N ALA A 67 -5.05 -3.99 -1.97
CA ALA A 67 -5.15 -3.72 -3.41
C ALA A 67 -4.70 -2.29 -3.75
N LEU A 68 -5.14 -1.29 -2.98
CA LEU A 68 -4.75 0.11 -3.18
C LEU A 68 -3.27 0.37 -2.88
N LEU A 69 -2.67 -0.33 -1.91
CA LEU A 69 -1.23 -0.25 -1.68
C LEU A 69 -0.43 -0.85 -2.84
N CYS A 70 -0.91 -1.94 -3.43
CA CYS A 70 -0.31 -2.53 -4.62
C CYS A 70 -0.40 -1.56 -5.81
N GLU A 71 -1.57 -0.96 -6.05
CA GLU A 71 -1.78 0.05 -7.10
C GLU A 71 -0.85 1.25 -6.91
N ALA A 72 -0.79 1.82 -5.70
CA ALA A 72 0.10 2.94 -5.40
C ALA A 72 1.58 2.59 -5.59
N ALA A 73 2.00 1.40 -5.14
CA ALA A 73 3.34 0.90 -5.33
C ALA A 73 3.67 0.74 -6.81
N GLU A 74 2.75 0.18 -7.61
CA GLU A 74 2.93 0.03 -9.05
C GLU A 74 3.07 1.38 -9.75
N ARG A 75 2.17 2.33 -9.48
CA ARG A 75 2.23 3.68 -10.06
C ARG A 75 3.54 4.40 -9.73
N ALA A 76 4.06 4.23 -8.52
CA ALA A 76 5.37 4.75 -8.13
C ALA A 76 6.53 4.03 -8.83
N ASN A 77 6.50 2.68 -8.85
CA ASN A 77 7.55 1.81 -9.38
C ASN A 77 7.72 1.92 -10.89
N LEU A 78 6.63 2.16 -11.61
CA LEU A 78 6.57 2.26 -13.07
C LEU A 78 6.37 3.70 -13.55
N SER A 79 6.19 4.65 -12.62
CA SER A 79 5.88 6.05 -12.90
C SER A 79 4.59 6.24 -13.71
N LEU A 80 3.51 5.52 -13.40
CA LEU A 80 2.25 5.56 -14.16
C LEU A 80 1.24 6.55 -13.56
N ASP A 81 0.51 7.30 -14.37
CA ASP A 81 -0.65 8.08 -13.89
C ASP A 81 -1.85 7.18 -13.54
N ALA A 82 -2.99 7.84 -13.25
CA ALA A 82 -4.19 7.12 -12.83
C ALA A 82 -4.74 6.16 -13.89
N ASP A 83 -4.48 6.43 -15.16
CA ASP A 83 -4.93 5.66 -16.32
C ASP A 83 -3.88 4.61 -16.76
N GLY A 84 -2.80 4.44 -15.99
CA GLY A 84 -1.73 3.50 -16.31
C GLY A 84 -0.73 4.03 -17.35
N ILE A 85 -0.73 5.33 -17.64
CA ILE A 85 0.14 5.91 -18.66
C ILE A 85 1.46 6.38 -18.04
N PRO A 86 2.63 6.03 -18.62
CA PRO A 86 3.91 6.50 -18.13
C PRO A 86 4.00 8.03 -18.08
N ARG A 87 4.36 8.52 -16.90
CA ARG A 87 4.61 9.93 -16.63
C ARG A 87 6.05 10.27 -16.97
N GLY A 88 6.28 11.50 -17.39
CA GLY A 88 7.61 12.05 -17.67
C GLY A 88 8.51 12.25 -16.44
N ARG A 89 8.18 11.66 -15.27
CA ARG A 89 8.99 11.69 -14.05
C ARG A 89 9.70 10.33 -13.86
N PRO A 90 10.89 10.29 -13.25
CA PRO A 90 11.54 9.02 -12.94
C PRO A 90 10.71 8.20 -11.93
N PRO A 91 10.61 6.87 -12.10
CA PRO A 91 10.01 6.01 -11.09
C PRO A 91 10.83 6.03 -9.80
N PHE A 92 10.20 5.70 -8.68
CA PHE A 92 10.90 5.41 -7.43
C PHE A 92 10.34 4.11 -6.82
N PRO A 93 11.21 3.20 -6.32
CA PRO A 93 10.73 1.99 -5.68
C PRO A 93 9.93 2.28 -4.41
N LEU A 94 8.71 1.78 -4.33
CA LEU A 94 7.84 1.77 -3.16
C LEU A 94 7.40 0.34 -2.88
N HIS A 95 7.68 -0.13 -1.67
CA HIS A 95 7.26 -1.44 -1.18
C HIS A 95 6.64 -1.33 0.20
N PHE A 96 5.70 -2.24 0.47
CA PHE A 96 5.08 -2.38 1.79
C PHE A 96 5.44 -3.74 2.38
N VAL A 97 5.83 -3.77 3.65
CA VAL A 97 6.13 -5.00 4.38
C VAL A 97 5.26 -5.06 5.63
N PHE A 98 4.37 -6.06 5.66
CA PHE A 98 3.50 -6.31 6.80
C PHE A 98 4.13 -7.37 7.69
N LEU A 99 4.43 -7.01 8.93
CA LEU A 99 5.00 -7.93 9.92
C LEU A 99 3.86 -8.53 10.74
N LEU A 100 3.62 -9.81 10.52
CA LEU A 100 2.61 -10.61 11.21
C LEU A 100 3.25 -11.36 12.37
N ARG A 101 2.56 -11.44 13.50
CA ARG A 101 2.99 -12.19 14.69
C ARG A 101 2.13 -13.43 14.93
N ARG A 102 0.88 -13.43 14.49
CA ARG A 102 -0.14 -14.44 14.81
C ARG A 102 -0.75 -15.05 13.55
N CYS A 103 -1.05 -14.22 12.55
CA CYS A 103 -1.63 -14.67 11.30
C CYS A 103 -0.58 -15.34 10.43
N GLU A 104 -0.91 -16.51 9.91
CA GLU A 104 -0.10 -17.21 8.92
C GLU A 104 -0.29 -16.58 7.53
N PRO A 105 0.74 -16.59 6.64
CA PRO A 105 0.63 -16.07 5.27
C PRO A 105 -0.57 -16.64 4.48
N ARG A 106 -0.96 -17.89 4.78
CA ARG A 106 -2.12 -18.52 4.17
C ARG A 106 -3.44 -17.90 4.61
N GLU A 107 -3.60 -17.56 5.88
CA GLU A 107 -4.82 -16.92 6.40
C GLU A 107 -4.99 -15.53 5.78
N VAL A 108 -3.88 -14.81 5.58
CA VAL A 108 -3.88 -13.52 4.86
C VAL A 108 -4.29 -13.73 3.40
N ALA A 109 -3.78 -14.76 2.72
CA ALA A 109 -4.18 -15.07 1.35
C ALA A 109 -5.69 -15.39 1.25
N GLU A 110 -6.21 -16.18 2.20
CA GLU A 110 -7.64 -16.50 2.29
C GLU A 110 -8.48 -15.24 2.56
N ARG A 111 -7.98 -14.31 3.39
CA ARG A 111 -8.63 -13.03 3.68
C ARG A 111 -8.69 -12.11 2.45
N LEU A 112 -7.62 -12.08 1.65
CA LEU A 112 -7.57 -11.31 0.40
C LEU A 112 -8.52 -11.89 -0.66
N GLY A 113 -8.68 -13.22 -0.66
CA GLY A 113 -9.55 -13.93 -1.59
C GLY A 113 -9.04 -13.89 -3.03
N ILE A 114 -9.91 -14.29 -3.96
CA ILE A 114 -9.64 -14.18 -5.40
C ILE A 114 -10.07 -12.77 -5.83
N ARG A 115 -9.18 -12.07 -6.52
CA ARG A 115 -9.41 -10.74 -7.06
C ARG A 115 -8.74 -10.61 -8.42
N ASP A 116 -9.27 -9.73 -9.25
CA ASP A 116 -8.75 -9.48 -10.60
C ASP A 116 -7.72 -8.34 -10.62
N ASP A 117 -7.60 -7.57 -9.53
CA ASP A 117 -6.75 -6.39 -9.39
C ASP A 117 -5.40 -6.67 -8.72
N ILE A 118 -5.22 -7.85 -8.12
CA ILE A 118 -3.97 -8.26 -7.48
C ILE A 118 -3.63 -9.72 -7.76
N PHE A 119 -2.33 -10.00 -7.78
CA PHE A 119 -1.77 -11.34 -7.83
C PHE A 119 -1.18 -11.70 -6.47
N ILE A 120 -1.32 -12.96 -6.10
CA ILE A 120 -0.86 -13.48 -4.82
C ILE A 120 0.04 -14.69 -5.06
N ARG A 121 1.20 -14.73 -4.41
CA ARG A 121 2.11 -15.88 -4.44
C ARG A 121 2.67 -16.16 -3.05
N GLN A 122 2.59 -17.40 -2.60
CA GLN A 122 3.34 -17.85 -1.42
C GLN A 122 4.75 -18.30 -1.83
N SER A 123 5.76 -17.84 -1.10
CA SER A 123 7.16 -18.20 -1.33
C SER A 123 7.93 -18.12 -0.02
N GLU A 124 8.65 -19.18 0.35
CA GLU A 124 9.57 -19.21 1.51
C GLU A 124 8.97 -18.65 2.82
N GLY A 125 7.72 -19.04 3.13
CA GLY A 125 7.04 -18.56 4.34
C GLY A 125 6.56 -17.12 4.29
N ARG A 126 6.50 -16.51 3.10
CA ARG A 126 6.00 -15.15 2.87
C ARG A 126 4.86 -15.16 1.87
N LEU A 127 3.99 -14.17 2.01
CA LEU A 127 2.99 -13.84 1.00
C LEU A 127 3.49 -12.65 0.19
N LEU A 128 3.64 -12.83 -1.11
CA LEU A 128 3.93 -11.77 -2.06
C LEU A 128 2.62 -11.35 -2.71
N VAL A 129 2.35 -10.06 -2.73
CA VAL A 129 1.14 -9.47 -3.32
C VAL A 129 1.56 -8.28 -4.16
N TRP A 130 1.07 -8.21 -5.40
CA TRP A 130 1.35 -7.12 -6.32
C TRP A 130 0.17 -6.90 -7.26
N SER A 131 0.03 -5.68 -7.79
CA SER A 131 -0.83 -5.40 -8.93
C SER A 131 0.00 -5.48 -10.21
N GLN A 132 -0.66 -5.71 -11.32
CA GLN A 132 -0.10 -5.50 -12.64
C GLN A 132 -1.14 -4.79 -13.49
N SER A 133 -0.83 -3.57 -13.92
CA SER A 133 -1.56 -2.84 -14.94
C SER A 133 -1.29 -3.56 -16.27
N GLU A 134 -2.37 -3.86 -17.03
CA GLU A 134 -2.27 -4.46 -18.37
C GLU A 134 -1.55 -3.57 -19.38
#